data_AF-A0A089KEI6-F1
#
_entry.id   AF-A0A089KEI6-F1
#
_cell.length_a   1.000
_cell.length_b   1.000
_cell.length_c   1.000
_cell.angle_alpha   90.00
_cell.angle_beta   90.00
_cell.angle_gamma   90.00
#
_symmetry.space_group_name_H-M   'P 1'
#
loop_
_entity.id
_entity.type
_entity.pdbx_description
1 polymer ?
#
loop_
_entity_poly.entity_id
_entity_poly.type
_entity_poly.pdbx_seq_one_letter_code
_entity_poly.pdbx_strand_id
1 'polypeptide(L)'
;MENIASFLKTTISILITLAIISSGLFLWGKTQPVVELANSQAAAQARELSEQQYSAFDNQLVSGSQILTAYRRYESQPGFCLYVQRPTVYGQDAYYREFSMNPSDEGSCRNFDYSRGEFKEGTGSSYVDEDNISNASDSYYISPQSRYRAMLIKDENDRIAAIYFQAQ
;
A
#
# COMPACT_ATOMS: atom_id res chain seq x y z
N MET A 1 -74.93 1.95 -5.06
CA MET A 1 -73.92 2.97 -4.70
C MET A 1 -72.75 2.40 -3.91
N GLU A 2 -72.96 1.38 -3.07
CA GLU A 2 -71.92 0.72 -2.26
C GLU A 2 -70.75 0.11 -3.07
N ASN A 3 -71.05 -0.54 -4.19
CA ASN A 3 -70.04 -1.16 -5.06
C ASN A 3 -69.12 -0.15 -5.75
N ILE A 4 -69.64 1.04 -6.09
CA ILE A 4 -68.86 2.11 -6.74
C ILE A 4 -67.91 2.76 -5.72
N ALA A 5 -68.39 2.99 -4.49
CA ALA A 5 -67.57 3.53 -3.41
C ALA A 5 -66.46 2.54 -2.99
N SER A 6 -66.77 1.24 -2.90
CA SER A 6 -65.78 0.19 -2.59
C SER A 6 -64.72 0.05 -3.70
N PHE A 7 -65.15 0.11 -4.97
CA PHE A 7 -64.23 0.09 -6.11
C PHE A 7 -63.32 1.32 -6.12
N LEU A 8 -63.88 2.53 -5.93
CA LEU A 8 -63.13 3.78 -5.88
C LEU A 8 -62.06 3.78 -4.78
N LYS A 9 -62.41 3.28 -3.58
CA LYS A 9 -61.47 3.18 -2.47
C LYS A 9 -60.29 2.24 -2.78
N THR A 10 -60.56 1.17 -3.51
CA THR A 10 -59.54 0.18 -3.92
C THR A 10 -58.63 0.72 -5.03
N THR A 11 -59.19 1.49 -5.98
CA THR A 11 -58.38 2.14 -7.02
C THR A 11 -57.46 3.20 -6.44
N ILE A 12 -57.95 4.00 -5.49
CA ILE A 12 -57.15 5.05 -4.83
C ILE A 12 -56.02 4.43 -4.00
N SER A 13 -56.25 3.34 -3.28
CA SER A 13 -55.18 2.68 -2.50
C SER A 13 -54.07 2.13 -3.39
N ILE A 14 -54.42 1.53 -4.53
CA ILE A 14 -53.44 1.03 -5.51
C ILE A 14 -52.62 2.19 -6.09
N LEU A 15 -53.27 3.30 -6.45
CA LEU A 15 -52.60 4.48 -6.99
C LEU A 15 -51.62 5.10 -5.99
N ILE A 16 -52.01 5.20 -4.71
CA ILE A 16 -51.12 5.69 -3.64
C ILE A 16 -49.92 4.76 -3.48
N THR A 17 -50.14 3.45 -3.48
CA THR A 17 -49.06 2.46 -3.31
C THR A 17 -48.05 2.54 -4.48
N LEU A 18 -48.53 2.69 -5.71
CA LEU A 18 -47.67 2.89 -6.89
C LEU A 18 -46.88 4.20 -6.80
N ALA A 19 -47.49 5.28 -6.33
CA ALA A 19 -46.82 6.56 -6.15
C ALA A 19 -45.67 6.48 -5.13
N ILE A 20 -45.87 5.75 -4.03
CA ILE A 20 -44.85 5.53 -3.00
C ILE A 20 -43.66 4.73 -3.57
N ILE A 21 -43.95 3.61 -4.25
CA ILE A 21 -42.90 2.75 -4.85
C ILE A 21 -42.11 3.54 -5.91
N SER A 22 -42.80 4.28 -6.78
CA SER A 22 -42.17 5.09 -7.83
C SER A 22 -41.26 6.18 -7.24
N SER A 23 -41.73 6.87 -6.20
CA SER A 23 -40.93 7.90 -5.51
C SER A 23 -39.70 7.30 -4.83
N GLY A 24 -39.85 6.12 -4.21
CA GLY A 24 -38.74 5.39 -3.59
C GLY A 24 -37.68 4.96 -4.59
N LEU A 25 -38.08 4.40 -5.74
CA LEU A 25 -37.16 4.02 -6.83
C LEU A 25 -36.46 5.25 -7.43
N PHE A 26 -37.18 6.37 -7.58
CA PHE A 26 -36.60 7.61 -8.10
C PHE A 26 -35.55 8.21 -7.15
N LEU A 27 -35.81 8.20 -5.84
CA LEU A 27 -34.84 8.62 -4.82
C LEU A 27 -33.64 7.66 -4.79
N TRP A 28 -33.88 6.35 -4.82
CA TRP A 28 -32.83 5.32 -4.80
C TRP A 28 -31.88 5.45 -5.99
N GLY A 29 -32.42 5.64 -7.20
CA GLY A 29 -31.63 5.85 -8.42
C GLY A 29 -30.76 7.10 -8.38
N LYS A 30 -31.16 8.14 -7.64
CA LYS A 30 -30.32 9.33 -7.41
C LYS A 30 -29.29 9.15 -6.30
N THR A 31 -29.52 8.25 -5.36
CA THR A 31 -28.57 7.99 -4.26
C THR A 31 -27.46 7.01 -4.64
N GLN A 32 -27.69 6.08 -5.57
CA GLN A 32 -26.64 5.15 -6.05
C GLN A 32 -25.35 5.86 -6.49
N PRO A 33 -25.38 6.88 -7.38
CA PRO A 33 -24.16 7.58 -7.79
C PRO A 33 -23.52 8.38 -6.65
N VAL A 34 -24.30 8.84 -5.66
CA VAL A 34 -23.77 9.56 -4.47
C VAL A 34 -23.06 8.60 -3.52
N VAL A 35 -23.59 7.39 -3.32
CA VAL A 35 -22.96 6.34 -2.50
C VAL A 35 -21.68 5.83 -3.18
N GLU A 36 -21.70 5.64 -4.49
CA GLU A 36 -20.50 5.28 -5.26
C GLU A 36 -19.42 6.37 -5.18
N LEU A 37 -19.81 7.64 -5.33
CA LEU A 37 -18.90 8.78 -5.17
C LEU A 37 -18.34 8.87 -3.74
N ALA A 38 -19.16 8.67 -2.71
CA ALA A 38 -18.72 8.68 -1.32
C ALA A 38 -17.74 7.54 -1.02
N ASN A 39 -18.00 6.32 -1.54
CA ASN A 39 -17.07 5.20 -1.41
C ASN A 39 -15.75 5.45 -2.15
N SER A 40 -15.81 6.04 -3.36
CA SER A 40 -14.62 6.43 -4.12
C SER A 40 -13.80 7.50 -3.39
N GLN A 41 -14.46 8.53 -2.84
CA GLN A 41 -13.79 9.58 -2.06
C GLN A 41 -13.19 9.04 -0.77
N ALA A 42 -13.87 8.14 -0.06
CA ALA A 42 -13.33 7.49 1.14
C ALA A 42 -12.12 6.61 0.82
N ALA A 43 -12.16 5.86 -0.29
CA ALA A 43 -11.02 5.09 -0.76
C ALA A 43 -9.84 6.00 -1.18
N ALA A 44 -10.11 7.13 -1.84
CA ALA A 44 -9.09 8.12 -2.19
C ALA A 44 -8.47 8.77 -0.95
N GLN A 45 -9.28 9.16 0.05
CA GLN A 45 -8.79 9.70 1.32
C GLN A 45 -7.94 8.67 2.08
N ALA A 46 -8.34 7.40 2.12
CA ALA A 46 -7.54 6.35 2.74
C ALA A 46 -6.19 6.15 2.03
N ARG A 47 -6.16 6.26 0.69
CA ARG A 47 -4.91 6.24 -0.10
C ARG A 47 -4.04 7.45 0.21
N GLU A 48 -4.59 8.66 0.20
CA GLU A 48 -3.84 9.87 0.50
C GLU A 48 -3.25 9.84 1.93
N LEU A 49 -4.02 9.36 2.90
CA LEU A 49 -3.54 9.17 4.27
C LEU A 49 -2.40 8.14 4.34
N SER A 50 -2.49 7.07 3.56
CA SER A 50 -1.43 6.08 3.41
C SER A 50 -0.19 6.69 2.77
N GLU A 51 -0.33 7.44 1.66
CA GLU A 51 0.78 8.13 1.00
C GLU A 51 1.46 9.15 1.92
N GLN A 52 0.72 9.89 2.74
CA GLN A 52 1.29 10.80 3.75
C GLN A 52 2.16 10.07 4.76
N GLN A 53 1.80 8.85 5.19
CA GLN A 53 2.62 8.06 6.11
C GLN A 53 3.96 7.64 5.52
N TYR A 54 4.02 7.47 4.20
CA TYR A 54 5.23 7.09 3.48
C TYR A 54 6.01 8.29 2.92
N SER A 55 5.41 9.48 2.83
CA SER A 55 6.05 10.73 2.35
C SER A 55 7.34 11.11 3.08
N ALA A 56 7.50 10.65 4.33
CA ALA A 56 8.75 10.80 5.09
C ALA A 56 9.95 10.08 4.47
N PHE A 57 9.72 9.15 3.55
CA PHE A 57 10.75 8.40 2.83
C PHE A 57 10.74 8.67 1.32
N ASP A 58 9.77 9.43 0.79
CA ASP A 58 9.71 9.67 -0.64
C ASP A 58 10.82 10.63 -1.09
N ASN A 59 11.79 10.08 -1.82
CA ASN A 59 12.96 10.76 -2.36
C ASN A 59 13.83 11.49 -1.32
N GLN A 60 13.70 11.11 -0.05
CA GLN A 60 14.46 11.69 1.04
C GLN A 60 15.85 11.06 1.13
N LEU A 61 16.83 11.88 1.51
CA LEU A 61 18.14 11.42 1.92
C LEU A 61 18.05 10.87 3.34
N VAL A 62 18.27 9.57 3.47
CA VAL A 62 18.24 8.86 4.74
C VAL A 62 19.60 8.27 5.09
N SER A 63 19.89 8.17 6.38
CA SER A 63 21.09 7.50 6.90
C SER A 63 20.88 6.00 7.08
N GLY A 64 21.96 5.23 7.17
CA GLY A 64 21.89 3.80 7.49
C GLY A 64 21.16 3.50 8.81
N SER A 65 21.28 4.37 9.81
CA SER A 65 20.51 4.26 11.06
C SER A 65 18.99 4.41 10.86
N GLN A 66 18.57 5.19 9.87
CA GLN A 66 17.15 5.32 9.52
C GLN A 66 16.63 4.08 8.78
N ILE A 67 17.48 3.35 8.05
CA ILE A 67 17.12 2.04 7.47
C ILE A 67 16.86 1.02 8.57
N LEU A 68 17.72 0.97 9.60
CA LEU A 68 17.51 0.10 10.77
C LEU A 68 16.23 0.44 11.52
N THR A 69 15.95 1.74 11.66
CA THR A 69 14.70 2.22 12.27
C THR A 69 13.47 1.85 11.42
N ALA A 70 13.60 1.92 10.09
CA ALA A 70 12.54 1.50 9.17
C ALA A 70 12.28 0.00 9.25
N TYR A 71 13.32 -0.83 9.34
CA TYR A 71 13.19 -2.27 9.56
C TYR A 71 12.28 -2.54 10.77
N ARG A 72 12.66 -2.03 11.95
CA ARG A 72 11.87 -2.20 13.18
C ARG A 72 10.45 -1.65 13.10
N ARG A 73 10.24 -0.56 12.36
CA ARG A 73 8.92 0.06 12.21
C ARG A 73 7.94 -0.83 11.42
N TYR A 74 8.43 -1.62 10.48
CA TYR A 74 7.61 -2.41 9.57
C TYR A 74 7.56 -3.91 9.92
N GLU A 75 8.12 -4.33 11.06
CA GLU A 75 8.04 -5.72 11.54
C GLU A 75 6.60 -6.22 11.66
N SER A 76 5.65 -5.36 12.02
CA SER A 76 4.24 -5.75 12.13
C SER A 76 3.45 -5.68 10.82
N GLN A 77 4.10 -5.39 9.67
CA GLN A 77 3.43 -5.26 8.37
C GLN A 77 3.77 -6.44 7.46
N PRO A 78 2.91 -7.49 7.42
CA PRO A 78 3.17 -8.67 6.60
C PRO A 78 3.18 -8.31 5.11
N GLY A 79 4.18 -8.84 4.40
CA GLY A 79 4.36 -8.62 2.95
C GLY A 79 4.99 -7.29 2.57
N PHE A 80 5.39 -6.46 3.54
CA PHE A 80 6.15 -5.23 3.27
C PHE A 80 7.64 -5.52 3.25
N CYS A 81 8.32 -5.18 2.15
CA CYS A 81 9.76 -5.45 2.00
C CYS A 81 10.60 -4.19 1.88
N LEU A 82 11.84 -4.29 2.33
CA LEU A 82 12.84 -3.23 2.19
C LEU A 82 13.94 -3.71 1.24
N TYR A 83 14.26 -2.91 0.24
CA TYR A 83 15.33 -3.20 -0.71
C TYR A 83 16.48 -2.24 -0.51
N VAL A 84 17.71 -2.74 -0.44
CA VAL A 84 18.89 -1.92 -0.21
C VAL A 84 19.91 -2.16 -1.30
N GLN A 85 20.40 -1.08 -1.90
CA GLN A 85 21.58 -1.08 -2.74
C GLN A 85 22.67 -0.27 -2.03
N ARG A 86 23.70 -0.96 -1.55
CA ARG A 86 24.85 -0.38 -0.85
C ARG A 86 25.84 0.27 -1.83
N PRO A 87 26.67 1.23 -1.37
CA PRO A 87 27.74 1.77 -2.20
C PRO A 87 28.75 0.67 -2.52
N THR A 88 29.41 0.78 -3.67
CA THR A 88 30.49 -0.13 -4.04
C THR A 88 31.70 0.14 -3.16
N VAL A 89 32.08 -0.83 -2.31
CA VAL A 89 33.27 -0.76 -1.46
C VAL A 89 34.36 -1.66 -2.03
N TYR A 90 35.58 -1.14 -2.14
CA TYR A 90 36.73 -1.90 -2.63
C TYR A 90 37.02 -3.09 -1.70
N GLY A 91 37.04 -4.30 -2.26
CA GLY A 91 37.29 -5.54 -1.51
C GLY A 91 36.03 -6.23 -0.95
N GLN A 92 34.83 -5.67 -1.17
CA GLN A 92 33.56 -6.33 -0.86
C GLN A 92 33.01 -7.04 -2.10
N ASP A 93 32.41 -8.21 -1.91
CA ASP A 93 31.76 -8.94 -3.00
C ASP A 93 30.52 -8.17 -3.48
N ALA A 94 30.42 -7.99 -4.81
CA ALA A 94 29.29 -7.34 -5.46
C ALA A 94 27.97 -8.08 -5.17
N TYR A 95 28.03 -9.38 -4.85
CA TYR A 95 26.86 -10.18 -4.49
C TYR A 95 26.10 -9.63 -3.28
N TYR A 96 26.81 -9.13 -2.26
CA TYR A 96 26.17 -8.59 -1.05
C TYR A 96 25.75 -7.13 -1.19
N ARG A 97 26.00 -6.49 -2.34
CA ARG A 97 25.68 -5.07 -2.53
C ARG A 97 24.18 -4.83 -2.52
N GLU A 98 23.43 -5.76 -3.08
CA GLU A 98 22.00 -5.66 -3.36
C GLU A 98 21.26 -6.77 -2.64
N PHE A 99 20.37 -6.41 -1.74
CA PHE A 99 19.62 -7.38 -0.96
C PHE A 99 18.27 -6.82 -0.54
N SER A 100 17.35 -7.74 -0.29
CA SER A 100 16.02 -7.48 0.25
C SER A 100 15.94 -7.96 1.70
N MET A 101 15.11 -7.29 2.47
CA MET A 101 14.79 -7.61 3.86
C MET A 101 13.28 -7.72 3.99
N ASN A 102 12.83 -8.71 4.78
CA ASN A 102 11.44 -8.88 5.16
C ASN A 102 11.36 -8.66 6.68
N PRO A 103 11.01 -7.45 7.14
CA PRO A 103 10.94 -7.18 8.58
C PRO A 103 9.91 -8.03 9.31
N SER A 104 8.85 -8.47 8.62
CA SER A 104 7.78 -9.26 9.25
C SER A 104 8.11 -10.73 9.42
N ASP A 105 9.18 -11.22 8.77
CA ASP A 105 9.49 -12.65 8.58
C ASP A 105 8.33 -13.52 8.03
N GLU A 106 7.19 -12.92 7.73
CA GLU A 106 6.02 -13.56 7.19
C GLU A 106 5.99 -13.37 5.67
N GLY A 107 5.99 -14.50 4.95
CA GLY A 107 5.97 -14.50 3.49
C GLY A 107 7.34 -14.32 2.86
N SER A 108 7.35 -13.76 1.65
CA SER A 108 8.56 -13.64 0.84
C SER A 108 8.54 -12.32 0.08
N CYS A 109 9.72 -11.72 -0.10
CA CYS A 109 9.84 -10.51 -0.89
C CYS A 109 9.69 -10.81 -2.38
N ARG A 110 9.06 -9.89 -3.10
CA ARG A 110 9.02 -9.97 -4.56
C ARG A 110 10.42 -9.79 -5.12
N ASN A 111 10.67 -10.35 -6.30
CA ASN A 111 11.93 -10.10 -6.99
C ASN A 111 12.03 -8.62 -7.37
N PHE A 112 13.23 -8.04 -7.40
CA PHE A 112 13.42 -6.60 -7.54
C PHE A 112 14.56 -6.25 -8.50
N ASP A 113 14.34 -5.23 -9.33
CA ASP A 113 15.33 -4.63 -10.21
C ASP A 113 16.01 -3.45 -9.51
N TYR A 114 17.16 -3.69 -8.86
CA TYR A 114 17.92 -2.60 -8.21
C TYR A 114 18.46 -1.55 -9.20
N SER A 115 18.51 -1.85 -10.51
CA SER A 115 18.94 -0.87 -11.51
C SER A 115 17.81 0.07 -11.95
N ARG A 116 16.56 -0.43 -11.95
CA ARG A 116 15.37 0.35 -12.34
C ARG A 116 14.57 0.87 -11.16
N GLY A 117 14.74 0.28 -9.97
CA GLY A 117 13.93 0.58 -8.80
C GLY A 117 12.52 0.00 -8.90
N GLU A 118 12.32 -1.15 -9.53
CA GLU A 118 11.00 -1.72 -9.84
C GLU A 118 10.90 -3.20 -9.49
N PHE A 119 9.67 -3.70 -9.26
CA PHE A 119 9.44 -5.13 -9.08
C PHE A 119 9.69 -5.92 -10.37
N LYS A 120 10.27 -7.12 -10.23
CA LYS A 120 10.38 -8.13 -11.28
C LYS A 120 9.38 -9.25 -11.05
N GLU A 121 9.07 -9.98 -12.12
CA GLU A 121 8.31 -11.22 -11.99
C GLU A 121 9.04 -12.24 -11.11
N GLY A 122 8.24 -12.98 -10.33
CA GLY A 122 8.70 -14.00 -9.41
C GLY A 122 8.93 -13.50 -7.98
N THR A 123 9.37 -14.45 -7.15
CA THR A 123 9.64 -14.26 -5.74
C THR A 123 11.14 -14.25 -5.51
N GLY A 124 11.62 -13.25 -4.77
CA GLY A 124 13.01 -13.17 -4.33
C GLY A 124 13.17 -13.85 -2.97
N SER A 125 14.37 -14.36 -2.71
CA SER A 125 14.75 -14.81 -1.39
C SER A 125 15.19 -13.62 -0.53
N SER A 126 14.57 -13.45 0.63
CA SER A 126 14.98 -12.47 1.63
C SER A 126 15.42 -13.22 2.88
N TYR A 127 16.74 -13.30 3.10
CA TYR A 127 17.34 -13.96 4.27
C TYR A 127 18.06 -12.99 5.19
N VAL A 128 17.94 -11.68 4.94
CA VAL A 128 18.65 -10.64 5.68
C VAL A 128 17.73 -10.08 6.75
N ASP A 129 18.17 -10.20 8.00
CA ASP A 129 17.47 -9.73 9.18
C ASP A 129 18.16 -8.50 9.82
N GLU A 130 17.63 -8.05 10.97
CA GLU A 130 18.18 -6.92 11.72
C GLU A 130 19.63 -7.16 12.18
N ASP A 131 19.95 -8.38 12.61
CA ASP A 131 21.28 -8.73 13.12
C ASP A 131 22.32 -8.64 11.99
N ASN A 132 21.97 -9.09 10.79
CA ASN A 132 22.85 -9.01 9.63
C ASN A 132 23.18 -7.57 9.23
N ILE A 133 22.22 -6.65 9.32
CA ILE A 133 22.45 -5.24 8.91
C ILE A 133 23.09 -4.40 10.01
N SER A 134 23.00 -4.81 11.28
CA SER A 134 23.51 -4.05 12.43
C SER A 134 24.91 -4.49 12.88
N ASN A 135 25.31 -5.73 12.59
CA ASN A 135 26.61 -6.28 12.97
C ASN A 135 27.73 -5.87 12.00
N ALA A 136 28.72 -5.10 12.48
CA ALA A 136 29.83 -4.60 11.66
C ALA A 136 30.72 -5.70 11.01
N SER A 137 30.63 -6.93 11.49
CA SER A 137 31.37 -8.08 10.93
C SER A 137 30.60 -8.82 9.84
N ASP A 138 29.32 -8.51 9.65
CA ASP A 138 28.46 -9.20 8.70
C ASP A 138 28.64 -8.66 7.28
N SER A 139 28.49 -9.54 6.30
CA SER A 139 28.54 -9.19 4.88
C SER A 139 27.46 -8.17 4.50
N TYR A 140 26.27 -8.18 5.14
CA TYR A 140 25.14 -7.28 4.87
C TYR A 140 25.14 -6.00 5.70
N TYR A 141 26.17 -5.79 6.54
CA TYR A 141 26.27 -4.62 7.41
C TYR A 141 25.98 -3.29 6.70
N ILE A 142 25.16 -2.46 7.33
CA ILE A 142 24.87 -1.10 6.90
C ILE A 142 25.52 -0.13 7.88
N SER A 143 26.50 0.65 7.40
CA SER A 143 27.09 1.71 8.22
C SER A 143 26.03 2.77 8.58
N PRO A 144 25.88 3.14 9.87
CA PRO A 144 24.95 4.17 10.31
C PRO A 144 25.17 5.53 9.64
N GLN A 145 26.40 5.79 9.16
CA GLN A 145 26.80 7.05 8.53
C GLN A 145 26.62 7.06 7.00
N SER A 146 26.35 5.90 6.40
CA SER A 146 26.10 5.81 4.96
C SER A 146 24.81 6.54 4.59
N ARG A 147 24.80 7.17 3.41
CA ARG A 147 23.66 7.94 2.89
C ARG A 147 22.99 7.19 1.76
N TYR A 148 21.67 7.18 1.81
CA TYR A 148 20.82 6.51 0.84
C TYR A 148 19.70 7.45 0.41
N ARG A 149 19.28 7.35 -0.84
CA ARG A 149 18.04 7.91 -1.35
C ARG A 149 16.94 6.88 -1.17
N ALA A 150 15.95 7.19 -0.36
CA ALA A 150 14.78 6.35 -0.19
C ALA A 150 13.76 6.61 -1.32
N MET A 151 13.15 5.55 -1.83
CA MET A 151 12.16 5.58 -2.90
C MET A 151 11.03 4.63 -2.53
N LEU A 152 9.79 5.08 -2.68
CA LEU A 152 8.63 4.24 -2.44
C LEU A 152 8.29 3.43 -3.69
N ILE A 153 8.11 2.13 -3.52
CA ILE A 153 7.78 1.23 -4.63
C ILE A 153 6.32 0.82 -4.50
N LYS A 154 5.56 1.05 -5.57
CA LYS A 154 4.13 0.74 -5.66
C LYS A 154 3.89 -0.61 -6.32
N ASP A 155 2.85 -1.30 -5.89
CA ASP A 155 2.34 -2.50 -6.56
C ASP A 155 1.42 -2.16 -7.75
N GLU A 156 0.91 -3.18 -8.42
CA GLU A 156 -0.02 -3.06 -9.56
C GLU A 156 -1.36 -2.39 -9.19
N ASN A 157 -1.68 -2.30 -7.90
CA ASN A 157 -2.88 -1.64 -7.38
C ASN A 157 -2.60 -0.22 -6.87
N ASP A 158 -1.44 0.36 -7.19
CA ASP A 158 -0.99 1.70 -6.79
C ASP A 158 -0.86 1.85 -5.25
N ARG A 159 -0.66 0.73 -4.53
CA ARG A 159 -0.39 0.72 -3.09
C ARG A 159 1.11 0.65 -2.84
N ILE A 160 1.60 1.36 -1.82
CA ILE A 160 2.99 1.23 -1.38
C ILE A 160 3.19 -0.20 -0.85
N ALA A 161 4.08 -0.95 -1.50
CA ALA A 161 4.37 -2.34 -1.15
C ALA A 161 5.80 -2.52 -0.62
N ALA A 162 6.70 -1.57 -0.90
CA ALA A 162 8.07 -1.63 -0.45
C ALA A 162 8.75 -0.25 -0.40
N ILE A 163 9.91 -0.21 0.25
CA ILE A 163 10.84 0.93 0.21
C ILE A 163 12.17 0.46 -0.37
N TYR A 164 12.69 1.21 -1.32
CA TYR A 164 14.00 0.99 -1.92
C TYR A 164 14.98 2.08 -1.48
N PHE A 165 16.15 1.67 -0.99
CA PHE A 165 17.23 2.54 -0.52
C PHE A 165 18.41 2.43 -1.47
N GLN A 166 18.67 3.47 -2.25
CA GLN A 166 19.79 3.53 -3.19
C GLN A 166 20.94 4.35 -2.58
N ALA A 167 22.13 3.76 -2.48
CA ALA A 167 23.31 4.50 -2.03
C ALA A 167 23.61 5.73 -2.93
N GLN A 168 24.12 6.80 -2.31
CA GLN A 168 24.57 8.02 -3.00
C GLN A 168 26.10 8.12 -3.01
#